data_AF-A0A9D5K392-F1
#
_entry.id   AF-A0A9D5K392-F1
#
_cell.length_a   1.000
_cell.length_b   1.000
_cell.length_c   1.000
_cell.angle_alpha   90.00
_cell.angle_beta   90.00
_cell.angle_gamma   90.00
#
_symmetry.space_group_name_H-M   'P 1'
#
loop_
_entity.id
_entity.type
_entity.pdbx_description
1 polymer ?
#
loop_
_entity_poly.entity_id
_entity_poly.type
_entity_poly.pdbx_seq_one_letter_code
_entity_poly.pdbx_strand_id
1 'polypeptide(L)'
;MVSHARRERGGMGKERHPFYYLDGLVSLLLIDDDKQIRNMLGDLLAPIRIYTIKKASCAAQAEAILASPQRTHLCVMDLGLSDIDKDEFYLLRRFGGRVSFVVLTGSNSPQKGFTAHQLGARTIIEKGGGFDPSTFIRTVNHHALLNVINPRYGMSADTLTASTDVLFRTSPQFVSEWALELGITDRELRNVWTKNLGANTKIILAIHQMFSAALNYYEWVTSPVETYRNTAVEELSGYRRLEEYFHCHRSVITDFIEYGNVVNFL
;
A
#
# COMPACT_ATOMS: atom_id res chain seq x y z
N MET A 1 -26.47 48.47 31.99
CA MET A 1 -27.05 47.47 31.07
C MET A 1 -26.03 47.20 29.96
N VAL A 2 -25.18 46.19 30.14
CA VAL A 2 -24.26 45.71 29.09
C VAL A 2 -24.68 44.29 28.80
N SER A 3 -25.27 44.10 27.63
CA SER A 3 -25.72 42.81 27.09
C SER A 3 -24.49 42.02 26.64
N HIS A 4 -24.11 41.01 27.43
CA HIS A 4 -23.12 40.03 27.01
C HIS A 4 -23.74 39.08 25.99
N ALA A 5 -23.52 39.38 24.71
CA ALA A 5 -23.76 38.47 23.61
C ALA A 5 -22.90 37.20 23.78
N ARG A 6 -23.56 36.09 24.10
CA ARG A 6 -23.00 34.74 24.03
C ARG A 6 -22.61 34.47 22.58
N ARG A 7 -21.30 34.45 22.30
CA ARG A 7 -20.75 33.81 21.10
C ARG A 7 -21.14 32.33 21.15
N GLU A 8 -22.07 31.95 20.29
CA GLU A 8 -22.37 30.56 19.98
C GLU A 8 -21.07 29.89 19.54
N ARG A 9 -20.61 28.92 20.33
CA ARG A 9 -19.46 28.10 20.00
C ARG A 9 -19.82 27.31 18.77
N GLY A 10 -19.03 27.49 17.71
CA GLY A 10 -19.19 26.84 16.42
C GLY A 10 -19.42 25.34 16.56
N GLY A 11 -20.29 24.81 15.70
CA GLY A 11 -20.71 23.43 15.70
C GLY A 11 -19.52 22.47 15.84
N MET A 12 -19.68 21.50 16.75
CA MET A 12 -18.79 20.36 16.89
C MET A 12 -18.49 19.78 15.51
N GLY A 13 -17.32 20.14 14.98
CA GLY A 13 -16.79 19.53 13.76
C GLY A 13 -16.78 18.03 14.01
N LYS A 14 -17.36 17.25 13.09
CA LYS A 14 -17.32 15.79 13.14
C LYS A 14 -15.88 15.38 13.45
N GLU A 15 -15.70 14.67 14.56
CA GLU A 15 -14.40 14.19 15.00
C GLU A 15 -13.75 13.41 13.86
N ARG A 16 -12.61 13.91 13.35
CA ARG A 16 -11.90 13.26 12.26
C ARG A 16 -11.15 12.08 12.84
N HIS A 17 -11.38 10.90 12.29
CA HIS A 17 -10.57 9.73 12.63
C HIS A 17 -9.10 9.90 12.21
N PRO A 18 -8.15 9.18 12.87
CA PRO A 18 -6.74 9.22 12.53
C PRO A 18 -6.47 8.93 11.05
N PHE A 19 -5.53 9.67 10.47
CA PHE A 19 -5.06 9.52 9.08
C PHE A 19 -6.13 9.69 7.98
N TYR A 20 -7.26 10.35 8.26
CA TYR A 20 -8.35 10.57 7.28
C TYR A 20 -7.91 11.20 5.94
N TYR A 21 -6.79 11.92 5.93
CA TYR A 21 -6.26 12.57 4.72
C TYR A 21 -5.63 11.57 3.74
N LEU A 22 -5.41 10.32 4.15
CA LEU A 22 -4.95 9.21 3.31
C LEU A 22 -6.08 8.31 2.81
N ASP A 23 -7.34 8.60 3.17
CA ASP A 23 -8.48 7.75 2.85
C ASP A 23 -8.60 7.48 1.34
N GLY A 24 -8.74 6.20 0.99
CA GLY A 24 -8.98 5.74 -0.37
C GLY A 24 -7.84 5.95 -1.36
N LEU A 25 -6.67 6.44 -0.93
CA LEU A 25 -5.55 6.72 -1.85
C LEU A 25 -4.94 5.46 -2.46
N VAL A 26 -5.05 4.30 -1.80
CA VAL A 26 -4.44 3.05 -2.26
C VAL A 26 -5.49 2.10 -2.82
N SER A 27 -5.56 1.99 -4.15
CA SER A 27 -6.41 1.01 -4.83
C SER A 27 -5.88 -0.43 -4.67
N LEU A 28 -6.71 -1.32 -4.11
CA LEU A 28 -6.50 -2.77 -4.04
C LEU A 28 -7.50 -3.49 -4.95
N LEU A 29 -7.11 -4.65 -5.48
CA LEU A 29 -7.99 -5.55 -6.23
C LEU A 29 -7.99 -6.95 -5.60
N LEU A 30 -9.17 -7.44 -5.22
CA LEU A 30 -9.37 -8.80 -4.71
C LEU A 30 -9.95 -9.68 -5.81
N ILE A 31 -9.27 -10.77 -6.16
CA ILE A 31 -9.62 -11.67 -7.25
C ILE A 31 -9.72 -13.09 -6.70
N ASP A 32 -10.91 -13.64 -6.70
CA ASP A 32 -11.19 -15.02 -6.27
C ASP A 32 -12.53 -15.39 -6.87
N ASP A 33 -12.75 -16.63 -7.30
CA ASP A 33 -14.06 -17.05 -7.83
C ASP A 33 -15.06 -17.33 -6.70
N ASP A 34 -14.58 -17.72 -5.52
CA ASP A 34 -15.39 -17.91 -4.33
C ASP A 34 -15.83 -16.58 -3.71
N LYS A 35 -17.15 -16.34 -3.72
CA LYS A 35 -17.78 -15.15 -3.16
C LYS A 35 -17.55 -15.02 -1.65
N GLN A 36 -17.53 -16.12 -0.90
CA GLN A 36 -17.34 -16.11 0.55
C GLN A 36 -15.92 -15.67 0.89
N ILE A 37 -14.92 -16.20 0.18
CA ILE A 37 -13.52 -15.78 0.36
C ILE A 37 -13.35 -14.29 0.00
N ARG A 38 -13.84 -13.84 -1.16
CA ARG A 38 -13.78 -12.41 -1.53
C ARG A 38 -14.44 -11.49 -0.50
N ASN A 39 -15.54 -11.92 0.10
CA ASN A 39 -16.23 -11.14 1.11
C ASN A 39 -15.43 -11.10 2.41
N MET A 40 -14.96 -12.26 2.89
CA MET A 40 -14.11 -12.35 4.07
C MET A 40 -12.85 -11.49 3.94
N LEU A 41 -12.12 -11.55 2.82
CA LEU A 41 -10.95 -10.70 2.58
C LEU A 41 -11.32 -9.20 2.56
N GLY A 42 -12.47 -8.87 1.95
CA GLY A 42 -12.99 -7.51 1.94
C GLY A 42 -13.32 -7.00 3.34
N ASP A 43 -13.93 -7.84 4.18
CA ASP A 43 -14.32 -7.50 5.54
C ASP A 43 -13.09 -7.34 6.45
N LEU A 44 -12.05 -8.14 6.26
CA LEU A 44 -10.77 -7.99 6.97
C LEU A 44 -10.08 -6.65 6.66
N LEU A 45 -10.15 -6.20 5.41
CA LEU A 45 -9.49 -4.96 4.96
C LEU A 45 -10.37 -3.71 5.09
N ALA A 46 -11.69 -3.86 5.25
CA ALA A 46 -12.65 -2.76 5.34
C ALA A 46 -12.35 -1.73 6.45
N PRO A 47 -11.81 -2.10 7.64
CA PRO A 47 -11.41 -1.14 8.66
C PRO A 47 -10.26 -0.22 8.22
N ILE A 48 -9.44 -0.63 7.24
CA ILE A 48 -8.25 0.08 6.78
C ILE A 48 -8.65 1.08 5.69
N ARG A 49 -9.05 2.28 6.11
CA ARG A 49 -9.67 3.28 5.22
C ARG A 49 -8.75 3.89 4.16
N ILE A 50 -7.44 3.64 4.27
CA ILE A 50 -6.46 4.00 3.24
C ILE A 50 -6.78 3.29 1.91
N TYR A 51 -7.48 2.16 1.95
CA TYR A 51 -7.77 1.34 0.78
C TYR A 51 -9.07 1.70 0.06
N THR A 52 -8.96 1.81 -1.26
CA THR A 52 -10.11 1.65 -2.18
C THR A 52 -10.11 0.21 -2.68
N ILE A 53 -11.09 -0.61 -2.27
CA ILE A 53 -11.12 -2.04 -2.60
C ILE A 53 -12.03 -2.30 -3.79
N LYS A 54 -11.47 -2.85 -4.86
CA LYS A 54 -12.19 -3.43 -6.00
C LYS A 54 -12.24 -4.95 -5.87
N LYS A 55 -13.28 -5.57 -6.41
CA LYS A 55 -13.46 -7.02 -6.40
C LYS A 55 -13.72 -7.52 -7.82
N ALA A 56 -13.12 -8.66 -8.19
CA ALA A 56 -13.38 -9.38 -9.43
C ALA A 56 -13.63 -10.85 -9.11
N SER A 57 -14.65 -11.45 -9.71
CA SER A 57 -14.97 -12.88 -9.50
C SER A 57 -14.32 -13.81 -10.53
N CYS A 58 -13.60 -13.24 -11.49
CA CYS A 58 -13.02 -13.97 -12.60
C CYS A 58 -11.90 -13.13 -13.25
N ALA A 59 -11.09 -13.74 -14.09
CA ALA A 59 -9.95 -13.09 -14.71
C ALA A 59 -10.33 -12.02 -15.72
N ALA A 60 -11.41 -12.22 -16.49
CA ALA A 60 -11.88 -11.22 -17.45
C ALA A 60 -12.26 -9.89 -16.76
N GLN A 61 -12.93 -9.98 -15.60
CA GLN A 61 -13.25 -8.80 -14.79
C GLN A 61 -12.00 -8.15 -14.21
N ALA A 62 -11.06 -8.95 -13.70
CA ALA A 62 -9.80 -8.45 -13.17
C ALA A 62 -8.98 -7.75 -14.25
N GLU A 63 -8.90 -8.33 -15.45
CA GLU A 63 -8.23 -7.74 -16.61
C GLU A 63 -8.84 -6.39 -16.98
N ALA A 64 -10.17 -6.27 -17.03
CA ALA A 64 -10.82 -4.99 -17.32
C ALA A 64 -10.44 -3.90 -16.31
N ILE A 65 -10.32 -4.24 -15.02
CA ILE A 65 -9.89 -3.31 -13.97
C ILE A 65 -8.40 -2.96 -14.13
N LEU A 66 -7.55 -3.96 -14.37
CA LEU A 66 -6.10 -3.80 -14.50
C LEU A 66 -5.67 -3.10 -15.80
N ALA A 67 -6.51 -3.15 -16.84
CA ALA A 67 -6.33 -2.42 -18.09
C ALA A 67 -6.81 -0.96 -18.01
N SER A 68 -7.55 -0.59 -16.96
CA SER A 68 -7.99 0.80 -16.76
C SER A 68 -6.78 1.72 -16.48
N PRO A 69 -6.88 3.03 -16.81
CA PRO A 69 -5.81 3.98 -16.54
C PRO A 69 -5.58 4.20 -15.04
N GLN A 70 -6.56 3.85 -14.19
CA GLN A 70 -6.42 3.99 -12.75
C GLN A 70 -5.48 2.90 -12.21
N ARG A 71 -4.39 3.34 -11.59
CA ARG A 71 -3.39 2.45 -11.02
C ARG A 71 -3.98 1.57 -9.92
N THR A 72 -3.69 0.27 -10.02
CA THR A 72 -3.93 -0.71 -8.95
C THR A 72 -2.59 -0.97 -8.25
N HIS A 73 -2.54 -0.78 -6.93
CA HIS A 73 -1.30 -0.89 -6.17
C HIS A 73 -0.98 -2.33 -5.78
N LEU A 74 -2.01 -3.12 -5.50
CA LEU A 74 -1.86 -4.52 -5.10
C LEU A 74 -3.05 -5.34 -5.59
N CYS A 75 -2.78 -6.54 -6.06
CA CYS A 75 -3.77 -7.58 -6.28
C CYS A 75 -3.59 -8.69 -5.25
N VAL A 76 -4.68 -9.10 -4.61
CA VAL A 76 -4.77 -10.39 -3.91
C VAL A 76 -5.52 -11.34 -4.83
N MET A 77 -4.89 -12.43 -5.25
CA MET A 77 -5.39 -13.25 -6.35
C MET A 77 -5.34 -14.74 -6.05
N ASP A 78 -6.43 -15.45 -6.34
CA ASP A 78 -6.45 -16.91 -6.46
C ASP A 78 -5.91 -17.41 -7.81
N LEU A 79 -5.23 -18.55 -7.80
CA LEU A 79 -4.74 -19.18 -9.03
C LEU A 79 -5.84 -20.00 -9.74
N GLY A 80 -6.85 -20.50 -9.01
CA GLY A 80 -7.88 -21.42 -9.53
C GLY A 80 -9.01 -20.81 -10.35
N LEU A 81 -8.79 -19.66 -11.02
CA LEU A 81 -9.86 -18.96 -11.75
C LEU A 81 -10.37 -19.80 -12.94
N SER A 82 -11.70 -19.91 -13.06
CA SER A 82 -12.37 -20.84 -13.99
C SER A 82 -12.48 -20.36 -15.43
N ASP A 83 -12.23 -19.07 -15.72
CA ASP A 83 -12.54 -18.42 -17.00
C ASP A 83 -11.33 -18.19 -17.93
N ILE A 84 -10.15 -18.68 -17.56
CA ILE A 84 -8.95 -18.67 -18.40
C ILE A 84 -8.63 -20.11 -18.75
N ASP A 85 -8.40 -20.44 -20.02
CA ASP A 85 -8.17 -21.79 -20.60
C ASP A 85 -7.09 -22.63 -19.88
N LYS A 86 -7.35 -23.01 -18.62
CA LYS A 86 -6.44 -23.66 -17.66
C LYS A 86 -5.11 -22.90 -17.44
N ASP A 87 -5.06 -21.62 -17.75
CA ASP A 87 -3.89 -20.78 -17.53
C ASP A 87 -4.02 -19.97 -16.23
N GLU A 88 -3.79 -20.63 -15.10
CA GLU A 88 -3.86 -20.03 -13.76
C GLU A 88 -2.88 -18.87 -13.52
N PHE A 89 -1.87 -18.69 -14.39
CA PHE A 89 -0.85 -17.66 -14.24
C PHE A 89 -0.98 -16.50 -15.25
N TYR A 90 -2.06 -16.48 -16.04
CA TYR A 90 -2.27 -15.48 -17.09
C TYR A 90 -2.14 -14.03 -16.60
N LEU A 91 -2.82 -13.68 -15.50
CA LEU A 91 -2.81 -12.32 -14.95
C LEU A 91 -1.41 -11.93 -14.44
N LEU A 92 -0.70 -12.85 -13.79
CA LEU A 92 0.68 -12.62 -13.34
C LEU A 92 1.61 -12.35 -14.53
N ARG A 93 1.57 -13.16 -15.59
CA ARG A 93 2.37 -12.93 -16.80
C ARG A 93 2.09 -11.57 -17.44
N ARG A 94 0.83 -11.17 -17.49
CA ARG A 94 0.39 -9.95 -18.20
C ARG A 94 0.56 -8.67 -17.38
N PHE A 95 0.47 -8.76 -16.06
CA PHE A 95 0.41 -7.58 -15.18
C PHE A 95 1.42 -7.57 -14.03
N GLY A 96 2.15 -8.66 -13.78
CA GLY A 96 3.10 -8.80 -12.66
C GLY A 96 4.26 -7.78 -12.68
N GLY A 97 4.60 -7.24 -13.86
CA GLY A 97 5.57 -6.14 -13.99
C GLY A 97 5.01 -4.74 -13.73
N ARG A 98 3.71 -4.59 -13.45
CA ARG A 98 3.03 -3.29 -13.25
C ARG A 98 2.31 -3.19 -11.90
N VAL A 99 1.88 -4.33 -11.36
CA VAL A 99 1.11 -4.41 -10.13
C VAL A 99 1.73 -5.47 -9.22
N SER A 100 1.80 -5.21 -7.92
CA SER A 100 2.23 -6.22 -6.95
C SER A 100 1.14 -7.26 -6.75
N PHE A 101 1.48 -8.54 -6.85
CA PHE A 101 0.55 -9.64 -6.59
C PHE A 101 0.90 -10.35 -5.28
N VAL A 102 -0.13 -10.55 -4.45
CA VAL A 102 -0.15 -11.50 -3.33
C VAL A 102 -1.02 -12.66 -3.78
N VAL A 103 -0.43 -13.84 -3.94
CA VAL A 103 -1.19 -15.02 -4.35
C VAL A 103 -1.79 -15.68 -3.12
N LEU A 104 -3.09 -15.93 -3.15
CA LEU A 104 -3.82 -16.66 -2.11
C LEU A 104 -4.26 -18.00 -2.70
N THR A 105 -3.69 -19.12 -2.26
CA THR A 105 -3.93 -20.43 -2.90
C THR A 105 -4.20 -21.53 -1.88
N GLY A 106 -5.12 -22.45 -2.19
CA GLY A 106 -5.31 -23.69 -1.42
C GLY A 106 -4.38 -24.82 -1.86
N SER A 107 -3.51 -24.57 -2.84
CA SER A 107 -2.57 -25.57 -3.34
C SER A 107 -1.24 -25.48 -2.63
N ASN A 108 -0.83 -26.57 -1.99
CA ASN A 108 0.46 -26.67 -1.30
C ASN A 108 1.58 -27.13 -2.25
N SER A 109 1.42 -26.95 -3.56
CA SER A 109 2.44 -27.32 -4.55
C SER A 109 3.59 -26.32 -4.53
N PRO A 110 4.80 -26.72 -4.11
CA PRO A 110 5.96 -25.83 -4.13
C PRO A 110 6.30 -25.35 -5.54
N GLN A 111 6.03 -26.17 -6.57
CA GLN A 111 6.26 -25.82 -7.97
C GLN A 111 5.38 -24.64 -8.39
N LYS A 112 4.08 -24.68 -8.07
CA LYS A 112 3.18 -23.56 -8.36
C LYS A 112 3.64 -22.29 -7.66
N GLY A 113 4.09 -22.41 -6.42
CA GLY A 113 4.58 -21.25 -5.68
C GLY A 113 5.84 -20.64 -6.28
N PHE A 114 6.80 -21.50 -6.65
CA PHE A 114 8.00 -21.06 -7.35
C PHE A 114 7.69 -20.37 -8.69
N THR A 115 6.80 -20.96 -9.50
CA THR A 115 6.36 -20.37 -10.77
C THR A 115 5.65 -19.03 -10.56
N ALA A 116 4.74 -18.91 -9.60
CA ALA A 116 4.08 -17.64 -9.29
C ALA A 116 5.10 -16.54 -8.95
N HIS A 117 6.10 -16.86 -8.13
CA HIS A 117 7.15 -15.92 -7.75
C HIS A 117 7.99 -15.47 -8.95
N GLN A 118 8.41 -16.40 -9.81
CA GLN A 118 9.12 -16.07 -11.06
C GLN A 118 8.31 -15.16 -11.98
N LEU A 119 6.99 -15.26 -11.94
CA LEU A 119 6.06 -14.45 -12.73
C LEU A 119 5.65 -13.13 -12.05
N GLY A 120 6.29 -12.78 -10.93
CA GLY A 120 6.12 -11.48 -10.27
C GLY A 120 5.23 -11.49 -9.02
N ALA A 121 4.77 -12.65 -8.55
CA ALA A 121 4.12 -12.72 -7.25
C ALA A 121 5.12 -12.35 -6.14
N ARG A 122 4.74 -11.40 -5.29
CA ARG A 122 5.57 -10.93 -4.17
C ARG A 122 5.63 -11.94 -3.05
N THR A 123 4.52 -12.61 -2.81
CA THR A 123 4.35 -13.56 -1.73
C THR A 123 3.15 -14.46 -2.01
N ILE A 124 3.09 -15.55 -1.26
CA ILE A 124 2.08 -16.58 -1.37
C ILE A 124 1.54 -16.87 0.02
N ILE A 125 0.22 -16.87 0.14
CA ILE A 125 -0.51 -17.14 1.37
C ILE A 125 -1.37 -18.38 1.12
N GLU A 126 -1.31 -19.34 2.03
CA GLU A 126 -2.11 -20.56 1.96
C GLU A 126 -3.57 -20.29 2.40
N LYS A 127 -4.54 -20.82 1.68
CA LYS A 127 -5.96 -20.84 2.07
C LYS A 127 -6.22 -21.99 3.04
N GLY A 128 -7.09 -21.76 4.02
CA GLY A 128 -7.60 -22.82 4.90
C GLY A 128 -7.08 -22.71 6.32
N GLY A 129 -6.79 -23.85 6.96
CA GLY A 129 -6.53 -23.92 8.40
C GLY A 129 -5.31 -23.13 8.89
N GLY A 130 -4.36 -22.78 8.01
CA GLY A 130 -3.20 -21.95 8.30
C GLY A 130 -3.39 -20.45 8.05
N PHE A 131 -4.57 -20.01 7.59
CA PHE A 131 -4.82 -18.61 7.29
C PHE A 131 -4.90 -17.78 8.58
N ASP A 132 -3.91 -16.92 8.79
CA ASP A 132 -3.88 -15.94 9.87
C ASP A 132 -4.24 -14.53 9.33
N PRO A 133 -5.38 -13.94 9.74
CA PRO A 133 -5.77 -12.59 9.34
C PRO A 133 -4.72 -11.52 9.63
N SER A 134 -3.98 -11.64 10.74
CA SER A 134 -2.98 -10.63 11.13
C SER A 134 -1.79 -10.64 10.19
N THR A 135 -1.28 -11.83 9.87
CA THR A 135 -0.23 -12.04 8.86
C THR A 135 -0.70 -11.61 7.47
N PHE A 136 -1.94 -11.90 7.09
CA PHE A 136 -2.53 -11.44 5.82
C PHE A 136 -2.53 -9.91 5.73
N ILE A 137 -3.05 -9.21 6.74
CA ILE A 137 -3.11 -7.74 6.76
C ILE A 137 -1.71 -7.13 6.68
N ARG A 138 -0.75 -7.61 7.49
CA ARG A 138 0.65 -7.15 7.44
C ARG A 138 1.28 -7.31 6.07
N THR A 139 1.02 -8.45 5.44
CA THR A 139 1.54 -8.78 4.11
C THR A 139 0.95 -7.86 3.04
N VAL A 140 -0.37 -7.63 3.08
CA VAL A 140 -1.06 -6.69 2.18
C VAL A 140 -0.53 -5.27 2.38
N ASN A 141 -0.43 -4.81 3.63
CA ASN A 141 0.08 -3.48 3.99
C ASN A 141 1.50 -3.25 3.48
N HIS A 142 2.40 -4.19 3.77
CA HIS A 142 3.80 -4.11 3.36
C HIS A 142 3.93 -4.01 1.84
N HIS A 143 3.29 -4.92 1.09
CA HIS A 143 3.43 -4.92 -0.37
C HIS A 143 2.65 -3.81 -1.08
N ALA A 144 1.54 -3.34 -0.50
CA ALA A 144 0.83 -2.17 -1.00
C ALA A 144 1.71 -0.91 -0.87
N LEU A 145 2.30 -0.68 0.32
CA LEU A 145 3.20 0.46 0.53
C LEU A 145 4.46 0.36 -0.32
N LEU A 146 5.05 -0.83 -0.43
CA LEU A 146 6.21 -1.07 -1.28
C LEU A 146 5.92 -0.70 -2.73
N ASN A 147 4.76 -1.08 -3.25
CA ASN A 147 4.37 -0.71 -4.61
C ASN A 147 4.04 0.78 -4.74
N VAL A 148 3.42 1.40 -3.74
CA VAL A 148 3.21 2.87 -3.72
C VAL A 148 4.54 3.60 -3.86
N ILE A 149 5.55 3.22 -3.08
CA ILE A 149 6.87 3.86 -3.06
C ILE A 149 7.70 3.54 -4.30
N ASN A 150 7.76 2.27 -4.69
CA ASN A 150 8.55 1.80 -5.81
C ASN A 150 7.75 0.80 -6.65
N PRO A 151 7.00 1.28 -7.66
CA PRO A 151 6.23 0.43 -8.57
C PRO A 151 7.05 -0.63 -9.32
N ARG A 152 8.37 -0.43 -9.39
CA ARG A 152 9.32 -1.28 -10.14
C ARG A 152 10.15 -2.18 -9.23
N TYR A 153 9.82 -2.23 -7.94
CA TYR A 153 10.59 -2.98 -6.96
C TYR A 153 10.82 -4.43 -7.40
N GLY A 154 12.04 -4.97 -7.26
CA GLY A 154 12.34 -6.37 -7.58
C GLY A 154 12.27 -6.76 -9.06
N MET A 155 12.05 -5.83 -10.00
CA MET A 155 12.21 -6.11 -11.44
C MET A 155 13.68 -6.10 -11.87
N SER A 156 14.54 -5.38 -11.14
CA SER A 156 15.98 -5.26 -11.39
C SER A 156 16.72 -5.15 -10.06
N ALA A 157 17.93 -5.73 -10.00
CA ALA A 157 18.85 -5.54 -8.88
C ALA A 157 19.64 -4.22 -9.09
N ASP A 158 18.97 -3.08 -8.91
CA ASP A 158 19.54 -1.75 -9.11
C ASP A 158 19.62 -0.92 -7.82
N THR A 159 20.25 0.26 -7.91
CA THR A 159 20.41 1.19 -6.77
C THR A 159 19.07 1.70 -6.24
N LEU A 160 18.02 1.78 -7.07
CA LEU A 160 16.69 2.18 -6.60
C LEU A 160 16.10 1.11 -5.69
N THR A 161 16.22 -0.17 -6.08
CA THR A 161 15.78 -1.30 -5.27
C THR A 161 16.54 -1.35 -3.96
N ALA A 162 17.87 -1.26 -3.99
CA ALA A 162 18.69 -1.19 -2.77
C ALA A 162 18.33 0.00 -1.87
N SER A 163 18.08 1.18 -2.46
CA SER A 163 17.62 2.36 -1.72
C SER A 163 16.25 2.14 -1.08
N THR A 164 15.34 1.46 -1.78
CA THR A 164 14.02 1.08 -1.25
C THR A 164 14.17 0.09 -0.09
N ASP A 165 15.03 -0.91 -0.20
CA ASP A 165 15.30 -1.87 0.90
C ASP A 165 15.79 -1.16 2.15
N VAL A 166 16.74 -0.22 2.00
CA VAL A 166 17.23 0.59 3.11
C VAL A 166 16.09 1.38 3.75
N LEU A 167 15.24 2.04 2.95
CA LEU A 167 14.12 2.83 3.46
C LEU A 167 13.19 2.02 4.36
N PHE A 168 12.79 0.82 3.91
CA PHE A 168 11.88 -0.05 4.67
C PHE A 168 12.56 -0.69 5.88
N ARG A 169 13.84 -1.05 5.76
CA ARG A 169 14.58 -1.70 6.84
C ARG A 169 14.93 -0.74 7.98
N THR A 170 15.38 0.47 7.67
CA THR A 170 15.89 1.41 8.70
C THR A 170 14.89 2.47 9.09
N SER A 171 13.83 2.69 8.29
CA SER A 171 12.81 3.73 8.55
C SER A 171 13.42 5.09 8.93
N PRO A 172 14.32 5.64 8.10
CA PRO A 172 15.07 6.85 8.42
C PRO A 172 14.14 8.04 8.67
N GLN A 173 14.58 8.97 9.52
CA GLN A 173 13.84 10.20 9.81
C GLN A 173 14.15 11.29 8.79
N PHE A 174 15.36 11.27 8.21
CA PHE A 174 15.84 12.29 7.27
C PHE A 174 16.49 11.68 6.03
N VAL A 175 16.49 12.44 4.93
CA VAL A 175 17.11 11.98 3.66
C VAL A 175 18.63 11.77 3.80
N SER A 176 19.30 12.55 4.65
CA SER A 176 20.74 12.40 4.93
C SER A 176 21.06 11.09 5.66
N GLU A 177 20.20 10.68 6.59
CA GLU A 177 20.31 9.40 7.29
C GLU A 177 20.09 8.25 6.30
N TRP A 178 19.06 8.36 5.45
CA TRP A 178 18.82 7.38 4.38
C TRP A 178 20.02 7.24 3.43
N ALA A 179 20.61 8.35 3.01
CA ALA A 179 21.79 8.35 2.14
C ALA A 179 22.99 7.69 2.83
N LEU A 180 23.20 8.00 4.12
CA LEU A 180 24.27 7.44 4.93
C LEU A 180 24.15 5.91 5.05
N GLU A 181 22.95 5.40 5.33
CA GLU A 181 22.67 3.95 5.42
C GLU A 181 22.91 3.21 4.09
N LEU A 182 22.76 3.91 2.96
CA LEU A 182 23.06 3.37 1.63
C LEU A 182 24.55 3.54 1.24
N GLY A 183 25.33 4.26 2.04
CA GLY A 183 26.75 4.54 1.76
C GLY A 183 26.99 5.52 0.61
N ILE A 184 26.04 6.42 0.33
CA ILE A 184 26.13 7.43 -0.73
C ILE A 184 25.84 8.85 -0.20
N THR A 185 26.09 9.87 -1.03
CA THR A 185 25.75 11.25 -0.67
C THR A 185 24.25 11.54 -0.83
N ASP A 186 23.73 12.53 -0.09
CA ASP A 186 22.34 13.02 -0.22
C ASP A 186 22.01 13.42 -1.68
N ARG A 187 22.99 13.98 -2.41
CA ARG A 187 22.85 14.33 -3.82
C ARG A 187 22.68 13.10 -4.72
N GLU A 188 23.48 12.06 -4.51
CA GLU A 188 23.36 10.81 -5.27
C GLU A 188 22.03 10.13 -5.00
N LEU A 189 21.57 10.09 -3.74
CA LEU A 189 20.27 9.54 -3.40
C LEU A 189 19.14 10.31 -4.12
N ARG A 190 19.18 11.65 -4.12
CA ARG A 190 18.22 12.47 -4.90
C ARG A 190 18.25 12.14 -6.38
N ASN A 191 19.44 11.95 -6.94
CA ASN A 191 19.59 11.56 -8.34
C ASN A 191 19.00 10.18 -8.62
N VAL A 192 19.17 9.20 -7.73
CA VAL A 192 18.58 7.86 -7.87
C VAL A 192 17.05 7.95 -7.99
N TRP A 193 16.39 8.63 -7.07
CA TRP A 193 14.93 8.74 -7.07
C TRP A 193 14.40 9.60 -8.23
N THR A 194 15.04 10.73 -8.51
CA THR A 194 14.63 11.63 -9.60
C THR A 194 14.81 10.98 -10.97
N LYS A 195 15.94 10.30 -11.21
CA LYS A 195 16.23 9.67 -12.50
C LYS A 195 15.30 8.49 -12.79
N ASN A 196 14.94 7.71 -11.77
CA ASN A 196 14.17 6.48 -12.00
C ASN A 196 12.65 6.68 -11.91
N LEU A 197 12.16 7.59 -11.06
CA LEU A 197 10.74 7.78 -10.79
C LEU A 197 10.27 9.26 -10.90
N GLY A 198 11.18 10.20 -11.19
CA GLY A 198 10.85 11.64 -11.23
C GLY A 198 10.47 12.23 -9.89
N ALA A 199 10.72 11.50 -8.81
CA ALA A 199 10.21 11.83 -7.51
C ALA A 199 11.28 12.50 -6.66
N ASN A 200 10.88 13.56 -5.95
CA ASN A 200 11.72 14.17 -4.93
C ASN A 200 11.83 13.20 -3.75
N THR A 201 13.06 12.83 -3.37
CA THR A 201 13.32 11.91 -2.25
C THR A 201 12.68 12.34 -0.93
N LYS A 202 12.53 13.64 -0.66
CA LYS A 202 11.82 14.12 0.54
C LYS A 202 10.33 13.76 0.52
N ILE A 203 9.69 13.83 -0.66
CA ILE A 203 8.29 13.42 -0.84
C ILE A 203 8.18 11.91 -0.64
N ILE A 204 9.09 11.12 -1.21
CA ILE A 204 9.12 9.66 -1.02
C ILE A 204 9.25 9.29 0.46
N LEU A 205 10.20 9.91 1.16
CA LEU A 205 10.40 9.69 2.59
C LEU A 205 9.15 10.04 3.39
N ALA A 206 8.52 11.18 3.10
CA ALA A 206 7.30 11.59 3.77
C ALA A 206 6.13 10.63 3.50
N ILE A 207 5.96 10.15 2.26
CA ILE A 207 4.95 9.13 1.92
C ILE A 207 5.21 7.87 2.74
N HIS A 208 6.44 7.38 2.77
CA HIS A 208 6.79 6.20 3.57
C HIS A 208 6.44 6.41 5.06
N GLN A 209 6.83 7.53 5.66
CA GLN A 209 6.55 7.83 7.06
C GLN A 209 5.04 7.93 7.35
N MET A 210 4.29 8.64 6.51
CA MET A 210 2.83 8.79 6.65
C MET A 210 2.11 7.45 6.58
N PHE A 211 2.41 6.65 5.55
CA PHE A 211 1.75 5.37 5.35
C PHE A 211 2.21 4.33 6.38
N SER A 212 3.49 4.27 6.74
CA SER A 212 3.95 3.36 7.79
C SER A 212 3.29 3.67 9.13
N ALA A 213 3.18 4.95 9.51
CA ALA A 213 2.46 5.35 10.72
C ALA A 213 0.97 4.96 10.67
N ALA A 214 0.32 5.20 9.52
CA ALA A 214 -1.09 4.89 9.35
C ALA A 214 -1.38 3.37 9.33
N LEU A 215 -0.57 2.60 8.61
CA LEU A 215 -0.70 1.14 8.53
C LEU A 215 -0.41 0.47 9.87
N ASN A 216 0.60 0.94 10.63
CA ASN A 216 0.84 0.47 11.99
C ASN A 216 -0.36 0.72 12.91
N TYR A 217 -0.98 1.90 12.81
CA TYR A 217 -2.22 2.20 13.54
C TYR A 217 -3.35 1.23 13.15
N TYR A 218 -3.56 0.96 11.86
CA TYR A 218 -4.61 0.05 11.42
C TYR A 218 -4.34 -1.42 11.76
N GLU A 219 -3.10 -1.89 11.69
CA GLU A 219 -2.71 -3.23 12.18
C GLU A 219 -3.03 -3.40 13.65
N TRP A 220 -2.77 -2.37 14.45
CA TRP A 220 -3.09 -2.35 15.86
C TRP A 220 -4.61 -2.37 16.09
N VAL A 221 -5.40 -1.52 15.42
CA VAL A 221 -6.87 -1.47 15.55
C VAL A 221 -7.54 -2.78 15.12
N THR A 222 -7.03 -3.40 14.05
CA THR A 222 -7.57 -4.66 13.51
C THR A 222 -7.11 -5.90 14.26
N SER A 223 -6.13 -5.76 15.17
CA SER A 223 -5.64 -6.87 15.99
C SER A 223 -6.77 -7.47 16.84
N PRO A 224 -6.90 -8.80 16.90
CA PRO A 224 -7.87 -9.46 17.76
C PRO A 224 -7.52 -9.33 19.26
N VAL A 225 -6.29 -8.92 19.59
CA VAL A 225 -5.80 -8.85 20.97
C VAL A 225 -6.32 -7.58 21.65
N GLU A 226 -7.29 -7.72 22.57
CA GLU A 226 -8.01 -6.60 23.22
C GLU A 226 -7.13 -5.61 23.99
N THR A 227 -5.95 -6.04 24.46
CA THR A 227 -4.99 -5.19 25.19
C THR A 227 -4.51 -3.99 24.37
N TYR A 228 -4.69 -4.03 23.06
CA TYR A 228 -4.27 -3.04 22.08
C TYR A 228 -5.46 -2.24 21.52
N ARG A 229 -6.46 -1.87 22.32
CA ARG A 229 -7.58 -1.03 21.82
C ARG A 229 -7.67 0.37 22.41
N ASN A 230 -6.85 0.69 23.41
CA ASN A 230 -6.92 1.98 24.13
C ASN A 230 -5.74 2.94 23.91
N THR A 231 -4.84 2.64 22.98
CA THR A 231 -3.70 3.50 22.68
C THR A 231 -4.11 4.51 21.61
N ALA A 232 -4.33 5.76 22.03
CA ALA A 232 -4.40 6.89 21.12
C ALA A 232 -3.13 6.96 20.26
N VAL A 233 -3.16 7.69 19.15
CA VAL A 233 -1.96 8.04 18.37
C VAL A 233 -0.89 8.55 19.34
N GLU A 234 0.13 7.72 19.62
CA GLU A 234 1.00 7.87 20.80
C GLU A 234 1.75 9.21 20.81
N GLU A 235 1.94 9.81 19.62
CA GLU A 235 2.59 11.09 19.46
C GLU A 235 1.77 12.07 18.59
N LEU A 236 0.85 12.80 19.21
CA LEU A 236 0.01 13.83 18.54
C LEU A 236 0.83 14.87 17.75
N SER A 237 2.02 15.25 18.21
CA SER A 237 2.91 16.18 17.51
C SER A 237 3.45 15.60 16.20
N GLY A 238 3.86 14.34 16.20
CA GLY A 238 4.31 13.64 15.01
C GLY A 238 3.21 13.53 13.97
N TYR A 239 2.00 13.12 14.41
CA TYR A 239 0.82 13.04 13.55
C TYR A 239 0.46 14.37 12.89
N ARG A 240 0.41 15.47 13.65
CA ARG A 240 0.08 16.80 13.09
C ARG A 240 1.08 17.25 12.03
N ARG A 241 2.38 16.99 12.23
CA ARG A 241 3.40 17.30 11.23
C ARG A 241 3.18 16.54 9.93
N LEU A 242 2.82 15.26 10.02
CA LEU A 242 2.51 14.43 8.86
C LEU A 242 1.27 14.93 8.11
N GLU A 243 0.20 15.27 8.84
CA GLU A 243 -1.03 15.84 8.29
C GLU A 243 -0.77 17.19 7.59
N GLU A 244 -0.08 18.11 8.26
CA GLU A 244 0.31 19.42 7.71
C GLU A 244 1.16 19.25 6.44
N TYR A 245 2.15 18.35 6.47
CA TYR A 245 3.00 18.09 5.31
C TYR A 245 2.20 17.55 4.13
N PHE A 246 1.26 16.62 4.36
CA PHE A 246 0.36 16.11 3.33
C PHE A 246 -0.44 17.23 2.69
N HIS A 247 -1.07 18.10 3.49
CA HIS A 247 -1.88 19.19 2.94
C HIS A 247 -1.07 20.21 2.15
N CYS A 248 0.16 20.53 2.59
CA CYS A 248 1.07 21.41 1.87
C CYS A 248 1.53 20.83 0.52
N HIS A 249 1.60 19.50 0.39
CA HIS A 249 2.11 18.81 -0.80
C HIS A 249 1.07 17.89 -1.46
N ARG A 250 -0.23 18.15 -1.23
CA ARG A 250 -1.30 17.20 -1.54
C ARG A 250 -1.27 16.74 -2.99
N SER A 251 -1.21 17.67 -3.93
CA SER A 251 -1.20 17.35 -5.38
C SER A 251 -0.03 16.44 -5.74
N VAL A 252 1.20 16.81 -5.35
CA VAL A 252 2.41 16.04 -5.66
C VAL A 252 2.34 14.63 -5.06
N ILE A 253 1.84 14.50 -3.83
CA ILE A 253 1.68 13.20 -3.18
C ILE A 253 0.61 12.37 -3.87
N THR A 254 -0.58 12.93 -4.13
CA THR A 254 -1.69 12.20 -4.77
C THR A 254 -1.34 11.80 -6.20
N ASP A 255 -0.71 12.68 -6.97
CA ASP A 255 -0.28 12.39 -8.33
C ASP A 255 0.78 11.28 -8.35
N PHE A 256 1.74 11.31 -7.41
CA PHE A 256 2.73 10.24 -7.29
C PHE A 256 2.08 8.90 -6.94
N ILE A 257 1.12 8.88 -6.01
CA ILE A 257 0.40 7.65 -5.66
C ILE A 257 -0.39 7.14 -6.86
N GLU A 258 -1.17 8.01 -7.51
CA GLU A 258 -2.05 7.64 -8.62
C GLU A 258 -1.29 7.16 -9.85
N TYR A 259 -0.13 7.77 -10.17
CA TYR A 259 0.56 7.51 -11.43
C TYR A 259 1.91 6.78 -11.27
N GLY A 260 2.49 6.76 -10.09
CA GLY A 260 3.76 6.07 -9.77
C GLY A 260 5.02 6.67 -10.41
N ASN A 261 4.88 7.67 -11.29
CA ASN A 261 5.98 8.36 -11.97
C ASN A 261 5.50 9.69 -12.56
N VAL A 262 6.31 10.74 -12.46
CA VAL A 262 6.06 12.05 -13.10
C VAL A 262 6.84 12.21 -14.42
N VAL A 263 7.89 11.39 -14.67
CA VAL A 263 8.81 11.57 -15.82
C VAL A 263 8.23 11.11 -17.14
N ASN A 264 7.24 10.21 -17.15
CA ASN A 264 6.75 9.60 -18.39
C ASN A 264 5.44 10.21 -18.94
N PHE A 265 5.03 11.37 -18.43
CA PHE A 265 3.87 12.13 -18.93
C PHE A 265 4.25 13.40 -19.72
N LEU A 266 5.53 13.56 -20.07
CA LEU A 266 6.03 14.63 -20.95
C LEU A 266 6.83 14.06 -22.12
#